data_AF-A0A0L8AB04-F1
#
_entry.id   AF-A0A0L8AB04-F1
#
_cell.length_a   1.000
_cell.length_b   1.000
_cell.length_c   1.000
_cell.angle_alpha   90.00
_cell.angle_beta   90.00
_cell.angle_gamma   90.00
#
_symmetry.space_group_name_H-M   'P 1'
#
loop_
_entity.id
_entity.type
_entity.pdbx_description
1 polymer ?
#
loop_
_entity_poly.entity_id
_entity_poly.type
_entity_poly.pdbx_seq_one_letter_code
_entity_poly.pdbx_strand_id
1 'polypeptide(L)'
;MGSYSIATESNTASFGNGSVKRRLVNLGRGTGGHDAVTVAQLRESLTALGGGARIDENGRVVASVYNVQGGTQNNVGDALSALDGAVVKSDSRMDRVESQLRSVFQETPSTRSDGTAQLTLAGANGMVISNVANGLIAAGSREAVNGGQLHAVQQQLNGRIDGLEQRVDGQPQSRALATASAAPTEQVTPTPEASDSPQVASAGEGTSPTPQPKSKKDDTPSPTPQVDTAELEKMLARANEYTDGAISNFERRLDKMDKRFNRMAAMSSAQTAMAMNTAGLATYNRLGAGVGYAEGESAMAVGYQRVLNEKGSATFSLNGAFTNSGERSMGVGVGIGW
;
A
#
# COMPACT_ATOMS: atom_id res chain seq x y z
N MET A 1 -43.32 5.51 -45.56
CA MET A 1 -44.32 5.19 -44.52
C MET A 1 -44.82 6.46 -43.85
N GLY A 2 -46.08 6.85 -44.09
CA GLY A 2 -46.68 8.10 -43.60
C GLY A 2 -46.52 9.31 -44.54
N SER A 3 -47.36 10.34 -44.37
CA SER A 3 -47.31 11.57 -45.18
C SER A 3 -45.98 12.33 -45.01
N TYR A 4 -45.49 12.96 -46.08
CA TYR A 4 -44.18 13.63 -46.17
C TYR A 4 -42.96 12.75 -45.86
N SER A 5 -43.10 11.42 -45.87
CA SER A 5 -41.95 10.52 -45.67
C SER A 5 -41.20 10.30 -46.97
N ILE A 6 -39.90 10.57 -46.98
CA ILE A 6 -39.02 10.49 -48.16
C ILE A 6 -37.90 9.48 -47.86
N ALA A 7 -37.72 8.50 -48.74
CA ALA A 7 -36.60 7.58 -48.74
C ALA A 7 -35.60 8.04 -49.82
N THR A 8 -34.34 8.25 -49.46
CA THR A 8 -33.29 8.76 -50.35
C THR A 8 -32.32 7.69 -50.83
N GLU A 9 -32.44 6.46 -50.33
CA GLU A 9 -31.51 5.35 -50.56
C GLU A 9 -32.27 4.06 -50.88
N SER A 10 -31.71 3.24 -51.76
CA SER A 10 -32.25 1.91 -52.09
C SER A 10 -32.32 1.00 -50.86
N ASN A 11 -33.32 0.11 -50.84
CA ASN A 11 -33.57 -0.83 -49.72
C ASN A 11 -33.92 -0.18 -48.37
N THR A 12 -34.38 1.08 -48.35
CA THR A 12 -34.78 1.77 -47.10
C THR A 12 -36.28 1.99 -46.96
N ALA A 13 -36.77 1.93 -45.72
CA ALA A 13 -38.15 2.31 -45.36
C ALA A 13 -38.13 3.60 -44.51
N SER A 14 -38.53 4.72 -45.10
CA SER A 14 -38.56 6.01 -44.39
C SER A 14 -39.89 6.27 -43.67
N PHE A 15 -39.79 6.74 -42.42
CA PHE A 15 -40.90 7.15 -41.56
C PHE A 15 -41.04 8.67 -41.43
N GLY A 16 -40.25 9.46 -42.17
CA GLY A 16 -40.27 10.92 -42.12
C GLY A 16 -39.32 11.57 -43.13
N ASN A 17 -38.79 12.75 -42.81
CA ASN A 17 -37.85 13.48 -43.65
C ASN A 17 -36.82 14.23 -42.78
N GLY A 18 -36.09 15.20 -43.34
CA GLY A 18 -35.11 16.02 -42.60
C GLY A 18 -35.70 16.65 -41.33
N SER A 19 -36.89 17.25 -41.42
CA SER A 19 -37.52 18.00 -40.33
C SER A 19 -38.57 17.20 -39.54
N VAL A 20 -39.18 16.18 -40.15
CA VAL A 20 -40.23 15.36 -39.51
C VAL A 20 -39.67 14.00 -39.10
N LYS A 21 -39.73 13.69 -37.80
CA LYS A 21 -39.41 12.36 -37.23
C LYS A 21 -40.66 11.81 -36.53
N ARG A 22 -40.79 10.48 -36.47
CA ARG A 22 -41.95 9.80 -35.87
C ARG A 22 -41.51 8.74 -34.86
N ARG A 23 -42.29 8.56 -33.80
CA ARG A 23 -42.12 7.47 -32.84
C ARG A 23 -42.67 6.18 -33.45
N LEU A 24 -41.94 5.08 -33.30
CA LEU A 24 -42.47 3.73 -33.47
C LEU A 24 -43.03 3.28 -32.11
N VAL A 25 -44.28 2.82 -32.09
CA VAL A 25 -45.01 2.40 -30.88
C VAL A 25 -45.61 1.01 -31.11
N ASN A 26 -45.97 0.32 -30.01
CA ASN A 26 -46.48 -1.06 -30.04
C ASN A 26 -45.50 -2.08 -30.67
N LEU A 27 -44.20 -1.78 -30.64
CA LEU A 27 -43.14 -2.69 -31.05
C LEU A 27 -42.91 -3.74 -29.94
N GLY A 28 -42.97 -5.02 -30.28
CA GLY A 28 -42.56 -6.11 -29.39
C GLY A 28 -41.06 -6.07 -29.10
N ARG A 29 -40.62 -6.75 -28.03
CA ARG A 29 -39.18 -6.86 -27.71
C ARG A 29 -38.47 -7.60 -28.83
N GLY A 30 -37.40 -7.02 -29.39
CA GLY A 30 -36.58 -7.70 -30.39
C GLY A 30 -35.83 -8.89 -29.77
N THR A 31 -35.76 -10.01 -30.48
CA THR A 31 -35.14 -11.27 -30.04
C THR A 31 -34.10 -11.80 -31.03
N GLY A 32 -34.22 -11.50 -32.33
CA GLY A 32 -33.25 -11.80 -33.37
C GLY A 32 -32.26 -10.65 -33.64
N GLY A 33 -31.13 -10.96 -34.29
CA GLY A 33 -30.08 -9.98 -34.63
C GLY A 33 -30.46 -8.92 -35.68
N HIS A 34 -31.67 -8.99 -36.23
CA HIS A 34 -32.24 -8.01 -37.17
C HIS A 34 -33.53 -7.36 -36.65
N ASP A 35 -33.93 -7.66 -35.41
CA ASP A 35 -35.09 -7.05 -34.79
C ASP A 35 -34.74 -5.66 -34.23
N ALA A 36 -35.71 -4.75 -34.22
CA ALA A 36 -35.55 -3.46 -33.58
C ALA A 36 -35.61 -3.57 -32.05
N VAL A 37 -34.66 -2.94 -31.36
CA VAL A 37 -34.58 -2.93 -29.89
C VAL A 37 -35.57 -1.93 -29.30
N THR A 38 -36.31 -2.35 -28.27
CA THR A 38 -37.28 -1.49 -27.57
C THR A 38 -36.62 -0.60 -26.50
N VAL A 39 -37.26 0.53 -26.17
CA VAL A 39 -36.82 1.40 -25.05
C VAL A 39 -36.84 0.65 -23.71
N ALA A 40 -37.68 -0.38 -23.54
CA ALA A 40 -37.68 -1.24 -22.35
C ALA A 40 -36.37 -2.02 -22.22
N GLN A 41 -35.93 -2.68 -23.30
CA GLN A 41 -34.65 -3.40 -23.33
C GLN A 41 -33.46 -2.48 -23.05
N LEU A 42 -33.44 -1.27 -23.64
CA LEU A 42 -32.39 -0.29 -23.36
C LEU A 42 -32.42 0.22 -21.90
N ARG A 43 -33.59 0.43 -21.32
CA ARG A 43 -33.74 0.83 -19.90
C ARG A 43 -33.22 -0.25 -18.95
N GLU A 44 -33.44 -1.52 -19.25
CA GLU A 44 -32.88 -2.64 -18.47
C GLU A 44 -31.35 -2.65 -18.52
N SER A 45 -30.75 -2.45 -19.71
CA SER A 45 -29.30 -2.34 -19.85
C SER A 45 -28.70 -1.15 -19.09
N LEU A 46 -29.36 0.02 -19.13
CA LEU A 46 -28.93 1.19 -18.35
C LEU A 46 -29.10 0.98 -16.84
N THR A 47 -30.17 0.28 -16.42
CA THR A 47 -30.40 -0.07 -15.01
C THR A 47 -29.28 -0.96 -14.47
N ALA A 48 -28.75 -1.89 -15.29
CA ALA A 48 -27.63 -2.74 -14.93
C ALA A 48 -26.29 -1.99 -14.77
N LEU A 49 -26.11 -0.85 -15.42
CA LEU A 49 -24.96 0.04 -15.16
C LEU A 49 -25.11 0.76 -13.81
N GLY A 50 -26.33 1.13 -13.43
CA GLY A 50 -26.59 1.89 -12.21
C GLY A 50 -26.18 3.37 -12.36
N GLY A 51 -25.73 3.99 -11.27
CA GLY A 51 -25.34 5.41 -11.24
C GLY A 51 -26.46 6.38 -11.66
N GLY A 52 -27.73 5.98 -11.60
CA GLY A 52 -28.85 6.79 -12.09
C GLY A 52 -29.01 6.86 -13.62
N ALA A 53 -28.29 6.03 -14.39
CA ALA A 53 -28.42 5.95 -15.85
C ALA A 53 -29.85 5.55 -16.25
N ARG A 54 -30.48 6.33 -17.14
CA ARG A 54 -31.89 6.14 -17.53
C ARG A 54 -32.23 6.79 -18.86
N ILE A 55 -33.41 6.49 -19.40
CA ILE A 55 -34.02 7.23 -20.52
C ILE A 55 -35.01 8.25 -19.97
N ASP A 56 -34.81 9.54 -20.27
CA ASP A 56 -35.69 10.65 -19.88
C ASP A 56 -37.03 10.65 -20.62
N GLU A 57 -37.88 11.64 -20.32
CA GLU A 57 -39.21 11.81 -20.94
C GLU A 57 -39.13 12.15 -22.45
N ASN A 58 -38.02 12.74 -22.89
CA ASN A 58 -37.74 13.10 -24.28
C ASN A 58 -37.11 11.95 -25.09
N GLY A 59 -36.83 10.80 -24.46
CA GLY A 59 -36.16 9.66 -25.09
C GLY A 59 -34.62 9.77 -25.14
N ARG A 60 -34.01 10.70 -24.39
CA ARG A 60 -32.55 10.86 -24.30
C ARG A 60 -31.96 9.98 -23.19
N VAL A 61 -30.74 9.50 -23.41
CA VAL A 61 -29.96 8.82 -22.36
C VAL A 61 -29.41 9.86 -21.39
N VAL A 62 -29.74 9.69 -20.11
CA VAL A 62 -29.06 10.33 -18.98
C VAL A 62 -27.91 9.42 -18.58
N ALA A 63 -26.69 9.96 -18.53
CA ALA A 63 -25.48 9.21 -18.21
C ALA A 63 -25.47 8.72 -16.75
N SER A 64 -24.70 7.65 -16.51
CA SER A 64 -24.38 7.19 -15.16
C SER A 64 -23.48 8.17 -14.42
N VAL A 65 -23.70 8.34 -13.13
CA VAL A 65 -22.89 9.14 -12.23
C VAL A 65 -22.54 8.31 -10.99
N TYR A 66 -21.25 8.13 -10.72
CA TYR A 66 -20.72 7.42 -9.55
C TYR A 66 -19.91 8.39 -8.69
N ASN A 67 -20.14 8.40 -7.38
CA ASN A 67 -19.34 9.18 -6.44
C ASN A 67 -18.33 8.25 -5.77
N VAL A 68 -17.04 8.42 -6.09
CA VAL A 68 -15.93 7.57 -5.65
C VAL A 68 -14.82 8.46 -5.11
N GLN A 69 -14.32 8.17 -3.90
CA GLN A 69 -13.25 8.95 -3.24
C GLN A 69 -13.56 10.46 -3.11
N GLY A 70 -14.85 10.83 -3.00
CA GLY A 70 -15.31 12.23 -2.96
C GLY A 70 -15.33 12.95 -4.31
N GLY A 71 -14.92 12.29 -5.40
CA GLY A 71 -15.03 12.79 -6.78
C GLY A 71 -16.20 12.16 -7.53
N THR A 72 -16.66 12.84 -8.57
CA THR A 72 -17.77 12.40 -9.43
C THR A 72 -17.25 11.85 -10.76
N GLN A 73 -17.70 10.64 -11.12
CA GLN A 73 -17.24 9.87 -12.28
C GLN A 73 -18.43 9.53 -13.19
N ASN A 74 -18.28 9.72 -14.50
CA ASN A 74 -19.42 9.63 -15.44
C ASN A 74 -19.55 8.26 -16.14
N ASN A 75 -18.66 7.31 -15.84
CA ASN A 75 -18.70 5.94 -16.33
C ASN A 75 -18.02 4.98 -15.34
N VAL A 76 -18.22 3.68 -15.55
CA VAL A 76 -17.68 2.62 -14.68
C VAL A 76 -16.15 2.54 -14.73
N GLY A 77 -15.53 2.80 -15.89
CA GLY A 77 -14.07 2.72 -16.05
C GLY A 77 -13.32 3.74 -15.19
N ASP A 78 -13.75 5.00 -15.24
CA ASP A 78 -13.17 6.07 -14.42
C ASP A 78 -13.44 5.84 -12.92
N ALA A 79 -14.62 5.31 -12.57
CA ALA A 79 -14.97 4.94 -11.19
C ALA A 79 -14.06 3.82 -10.65
N LEU A 80 -13.81 2.77 -11.44
CA LEU A 80 -12.89 1.69 -11.07
C LEU A 80 -11.43 2.15 -11.03
N SER A 81 -10.99 3.00 -11.97
CA SER A 81 -9.65 3.60 -11.99
C SER A 81 -9.41 4.50 -10.76
N ALA A 82 -10.40 5.29 -10.36
CA ALA A 82 -10.34 6.10 -9.15
C ALA A 82 -10.27 5.26 -7.87
N LEU A 83 -10.95 4.10 -7.84
CA LEU A 83 -10.89 3.15 -6.73
C LEU A 83 -9.53 2.43 -6.68
N ASP A 84 -9.04 1.93 -7.82
CA ASP A 84 -7.72 1.28 -7.96
C ASP A 84 -6.60 2.21 -7.50
N GLY A 85 -6.58 3.45 -8.00
CA GLY A 85 -5.63 4.47 -7.57
C GLY A 85 -5.75 4.86 -6.08
N ALA A 86 -6.86 4.57 -5.41
CA ALA A 86 -7.01 4.74 -3.97
C ALA A 86 -6.53 3.51 -3.17
N VAL A 87 -6.72 2.31 -3.71
CA VAL A 87 -6.15 1.07 -3.16
C VAL A 87 -4.63 1.13 -3.21
N VAL A 88 -4.03 1.45 -4.37
CA VAL A 88 -2.57 1.60 -4.53
C VAL A 88 -2.00 2.67 -3.59
N LYS A 89 -2.68 3.81 -3.40
CA LYS A 89 -2.28 4.83 -2.41
C LYS A 89 -2.33 4.33 -0.96
N SER A 90 -3.24 3.40 -0.66
CA SER A 90 -3.38 2.82 0.68
C SER A 90 -2.31 1.76 0.92
N ASP A 91 -2.04 0.91 -0.07
CA ASP A 91 -0.97 -0.07 -0.13
C ASP A 91 0.41 0.61 0.11
N SER A 92 0.75 1.62 -0.71
CA SER A 92 1.98 2.41 -0.51
C SER A 92 2.02 3.20 0.81
N ARG A 93 0.89 3.42 1.50
CA ARG A 93 0.87 3.97 2.86
C ARG A 93 1.16 2.88 3.91
N MET A 94 0.68 1.66 3.71
CA MET A 94 1.00 0.51 4.56
C MET A 94 2.49 0.18 4.47
N ASP A 95 3.07 0.10 3.27
CA ASP A 95 4.52 -0.11 3.06
C ASP A 95 5.37 0.90 3.85
N ARG A 96 4.98 2.19 3.82
CA ARG A 96 5.70 3.24 4.55
C ARG A 96 5.56 3.09 6.06
N VAL A 97 4.39 2.70 6.56
CA VAL A 97 4.19 2.42 7.99
C VAL A 97 4.98 1.19 8.42
N GLU A 98 4.97 0.11 7.64
CA GLU A 98 5.73 -1.11 7.91
C GLU A 98 7.25 -0.86 7.88
N SER A 99 7.73 -0.08 6.90
CA SER A 99 9.12 0.37 6.82
C SER A 99 9.52 1.27 8.00
N GLN A 100 8.65 2.20 8.41
CA GLN A 100 8.88 3.03 9.60
C GLN A 100 8.92 2.17 10.88
N LEU A 101 8.06 1.16 11.01
CA LEU A 101 8.08 0.21 12.13
C LEU A 101 9.36 -0.64 12.14
N ARG A 102 9.77 -1.21 11.00
CA ARG A 102 11.06 -1.92 10.84
C ARG A 102 12.27 -1.04 11.15
N SER A 103 12.19 0.27 10.87
CA SER A 103 13.26 1.21 11.20
C SER A 103 13.37 1.51 12.69
N VAL A 104 12.32 1.25 13.48
CA VAL A 104 12.27 1.54 14.92
C VAL A 104 12.41 0.28 15.77
N PHE A 105 11.90 -0.87 15.30
CA PHE A 105 11.89 -2.14 16.02
C PHE A 105 12.71 -3.20 15.29
N GLN A 106 13.42 -4.04 16.04
CA GLN A 106 14.17 -5.16 15.45
C GLN A 106 13.20 -6.20 14.86
N GLU A 107 13.40 -6.52 13.58
CA GLU A 107 12.49 -7.34 12.76
C GLU A 107 12.37 -8.79 13.26
N THR A 108 13.43 -9.32 13.85
CA THR A 108 13.39 -10.62 14.53
C THR A 108 13.02 -10.41 15.99
N PRO A 109 11.86 -10.92 16.47
CA PRO A 109 11.68 -11.15 17.90
C PRO A 109 12.78 -12.13 18.31
N SER A 110 13.76 -11.66 19.06
CA SER A 110 14.71 -12.55 19.73
C SER A 110 13.91 -13.33 20.76
N THR A 111 13.40 -14.49 20.36
CA THR A 111 12.63 -15.40 21.20
C THR A 111 13.54 -15.96 22.29
N ARG A 112 13.74 -15.15 23.33
CA ARG A 112 14.25 -15.58 24.61
C ARG A 112 13.31 -16.67 25.13
N SER A 113 13.84 -17.60 25.92
CA SER A 113 13.07 -18.63 26.63
C SER A 113 11.88 -18.09 27.43
N ASP A 114 11.88 -16.79 27.71
CA ASP A 114 11.01 -16.10 28.65
C ASP A 114 9.85 -15.35 27.95
N GLY A 115 9.75 -15.44 26.61
CA GLY A 115 8.58 -14.99 25.82
C GLY A 115 8.68 -13.59 25.20
N THR A 116 7.54 -13.08 24.72
CA THR A 116 7.39 -11.80 23.96
C THR A 116 7.33 -10.55 24.84
N ALA A 117 7.73 -10.62 26.11
CA ALA A 117 7.57 -9.55 27.09
C ALA A 117 8.58 -8.38 26.96
N GLN A 118 9.35 -8.31 25.86
CA GLN A 118 10.39 -7.31 25.63
C GLN A 118 10.21 -6.62 24.28
N LEU A 119 10.25 -5.28 24.29
CA LEU A 119 10.29 -4.46 23.09
C LEU A 119 11.75 -4.13 22.74
N THR A 120 12.24 -4.65 21.61
CA THR A 120 13.62 -4.43 21.16
C THR A 120 13.65 -3.36 20.06
N LEU A 121 14.29 -2.24 20.37
CA LEU A 121 14.51 -1.14 19.43
C LEU A 121 15.63 -1.48 18.44
N ALA A 122 15.54 -0.95 17.21
CA ALA A 122 16.54 -1.11 16.16
C ALA A 122 17.88 -0.42 16.49
N GLY A 123 18.91 -0.67 15.65
CA GLY A 123 20.23 -0.05 15.75
C GLY A 123 21.25 -0.84 16.57
N ALA A 124 22.44 -1.06 16.01
CA ALA A 124 23.49 -1.88 16.62
C ALA A 124 24.04 -1.33 17.95
N ASN A 125 23.97 -0.02 18.17
CA ASN A 125 24.37 0.66 19.41
C ASN A 125 23.17 0.97 20.33
N GLY A 126 21.98 0.46 20.02
CA GLY A 126 20.71 0.87 20.62
C GLY A 126 20.22 2.24 20.14
N MET A 127 19.07 2.67 20.66
CA MET A 127 18.49 4.00 20.41
C MET A 127 18.18 4.72 21.71
N VAL A 128 18.34 6.05 21.70
CA VAL A 128 17.91 6.94 22.79
C VAL A 128 16.42 7.25 22.62
N ILE A 129 15.61 6.91 23.62
CA ILE A 129 14.19 7.30 23.67
C ILE A 129 14.11 8.69 24.31
N SER A 130 13.70 9.69 23.55
CA SER A 130 13.48 11.06 24.02
C SER A 130 11.98 11.34 24.26
N ASN A 131 11.66 12.52 24.83
CA ASN A 131 10.29 12.93 25.15
C ASN A 131 9.53 11.97 26.09
N VAL A 132 10.25 11.26 26.97
CA VAL A 132 9.68 10.40 28.02
C VAL A 132 9.36 11.26 29.24
N ALA A 133 8.08 11.34 29.62
CA ALA A 133 7.64 12.02 30.83
C ALA A 133 8.22 11.38 32.10
N ASN A 134 8.11 12.05 33.25
CA ASN A 134 8.54 11.47 34.53
C ASN A 134 7.64 10.29 34.89
N GLY A 135 8.19 9.07 34.98
CA GLY A 135 7.45 7.88 35.40
C GLY A 135 7.25 7.81 36.91
N LEU A 136 6.16 7.19 37.36
CA LEU A 136 5.84 7.03 38.78
C LEU A 136 6.89 6.17 39.50
N ILE A 137 7.55 6.74 40.50
CA ILE A 137 8.48 6.02 41.39
C ILE A 137 7.72 5.55 42.63
N ALA A 138 7.09 4.39 42.53
CA ALA A 138 6.32 3.75 43.61
C ALA A 138 6.43 2.22 43.55
N ALA A 139 6.14 1.55 44.67
CA ALA A 139 6.15 0.09 44.75
C ALA A 139 5.16 -0.53 43.73
N GLY A 140 5.66 -1.43 42.88
CA GLY A 140 4.86 -2.07 41.83
C GLY A 140 4.69 -1.27 40.53
N SER A 141 5.30 -0.07 40.41
CA SER A 141 5.29 0.70 39.17
C SER A 141 5.93 -0.07 38.00
N ARG A 142 5.41 0.17 36.79
CA ARG A 142 5.91 -0.38 35.52
C ARG A 142 6.24 0.70 34.49
N GLU A 143 6.25 1.96 34.92
CA GLU A 143 6.53 3.10 34.05
C GLU A 143 8.04 3.27 33.82
N ALA A 144 8.41 3.73 32.63
CA ALA A 144 9.79 4.07 32.34
C ALA A 144 10.19 5.37 33.07
N VAL A 145 11.32 5.35 33.78
CA VAL A 145 11.92 6.56 34.36
C VAL A 145 12.85 7.23 33.36
N ASN A 146 12.94 8.56 33.40
CA ASN A 146 13.81 9.34 32.52
C ASN A 146 15.10 9.83 33.22
N GLY A 147 16.01 10.40 32.45
CA GLY A 147 17.30 10.89 32.95
C GLY A 147 17.18 12.02 34.00
N GLY A 148 16.14 12.84 33.95
CA GLY A 148 15.91 13.91 34.93
C GLY A 148 15.61 13.36 36.33
N GLN A 149 14.87 12.25 36.41
CA GLN A 149 14.56 11.58 37.67
C GLN A 149 15.79 10.89 38.26
N LEU A 150 16.60 10.21 37.43
CA LEU A 150 17.86 9.62 37.86
C LEU A 150 18.86 10.69 38.33
N HIS A 151 18.93 11.82 37.62
CA HIS A 151 19.77 12.97 37.98
C HIS A 151 19.37 13.62 39.31
N ALA A 152 18.08 13.64 39.67
CA ALA A 152 17.63 14.08 40.99
C ALA A 152 18.13 13.15 42.11
N VAL A 153 18.08 11.83 41.89
CA VAL A 153 18.63 10.83 42.82
C VAL A 153 20.15 10.97 42.96
N GLN A 154 20.87 11.20 41.86
CA GLN A 154 22.32 11.41 41.88
C GLN A 154 22.72 12.63 42.72
N GLN A 155 22.03 13.77 42.58
CA GLN A 155 22.25 14.95 43.43
C GLN A 155 22.03 14.65 44.92
N GLN A 156 20.96 13.92 45.25
CA GLN A 156 20.66 13.52 46.63
C GLN A 156 21.73 12.57 47.21
N LEU A 157 22.31 11.68 46.39
CA LEU A 157 23.37 10.78 46.82
C LEU A 157 24.69 11.52 47.04
N ASN A 158 25.09 12.40 46.12
CA ASN A 158 26.31 13.20 46.25
C ASN A 158 26.29 14.02 47.55
N GLY A 159 25.22 14.79 47.80
CA GLY A 159 25.12 15.58 49.04
C GLY A 159 25.12 14.74 50.33
N ARG A 160 24.74 13.45 50.26
CA ARG A 160 24.87 12.51 51.39
C ARG A 160 26.30 11.98 51.56
N ILE A 161 27.05 11.83 50.47
CA ILE A 161 28.47 11.42 50.46
C ILE A 161 29.33 12.58 50.96
N ASP A 162 29.16 13.80 50.44
CA ASP A 162 29.87 14.99 50.88
C ASP A 162 29.68 15.20 52.41
N GLY A 163 28.45 15.06 52.89
CA GLY A 163 28.11 15.13 54.32
C GLY A 163 28.52 13.90 55.15
N LEU A 164 28.97 12.81 54.53
CA LEU A 164 29.62 11.67 55.19
C LEU A 164 31.13 11.89 55.29
N GLU A 165 31.78 12.31 54.21
CA GLU A 165 33.21 12.62 54.16
C GLU A 165 33.57 13.69 55.19
N GLN A 166 32.79 14.78 55.26
CA GLN A 166 32.92 15.81 56.31
C GLN A 166 32.84 15.27 57.75
N ARG A 167 32.13 14.17 57.99
CA ARG A 167 32.04 13.50 59.31
C ARG A 167 33.15 12.47 59.55
N VAL A 168 33.82 12.01 58.50
CA VAL A 168 34.90 11.01 58.57
C VAL A 168 36.25 11.71 58.72
N ASP A 169 36.50 12.75 57.94
CA ASP A 169 37.71 13.58 58.03
C ASP A 169 37.75 14.41 59.32
N GLY A 170 36.59 14.69 59.92
CA GLY A 170 36.45 15.25 61.25
C GLY A 170 36.53 14.20 62.36
N GLN A 171 37.73 13.71 62.70
CA GLN A 171 37.91 12.82 63.87
C GLN A 171 37.56 13.52 65.21
N PRO A 172 37.12 12.75 66.22
CA PRO A 172 36.12 13.23 67.18
C PRO A 172 36.70 14.11 68.28
N GLN A 173 36.14 15.32 68.46
CA GLN A 173 36.29 16.05 69.71
C GLN A 173 35.44 15.41 70.82
N SER A 174 36.08 14.52 71.57
CA SER A 174 36.05 14.48 73.03
C SER A 174 34.72 14.84 73.68
N ARG A 175 33.72 13.94 73.63
CA ARG A 175 32.54 14.01 74.51
C ARG A 175 32.88 13.53 75.93
N ALA A 176 33.89 14.16 76.53
CA ALA A 176 34.26 13.98 77.94
C ALA A 176 33.25 14.69 78.86
N LEU A 177 33.05 14.15 80.05
CA LEU A 177 32.03 14.58 81.02
C LEU A 177 32.17 16.06 81.42
N ALA A 178 31.03 16.77 81.37
CA ALA A 178 30.74 17.89 82.26
C ALA A 178 29.28 17.80 82.71
N THR A 179 29.05 17.22 83.88
CA THR A 179 27.74 17.19 84.54
C THR A 179 27.51 18.49 85.31
N ALA A 180 26.57 19.32 84.89
CA ALA A 180 26.04 20.41 85.70
C ALA A 180 24.55 20.66 85.42
N SER A 181 23.76 20.53 86.48
CA SER A 181 22.31 20.66 86.61
C SER A 181 21.66 21.90 85.97
N ALA A 182 20.57 21.71 85.22
CA ALA A 182 19.38 22.58 85.20
C ALA A 182 18.17 21.87 84.56
N ALA A 183 16.96 22.20 85.01
CA ALA A 183 15.67 21.61 84.57
C ALA A 183 15.05 22.38 83.37
N PRO A 184 13.95 21.91 82.75
CA PRO A 184 13.61 22.25 81.37
C PRO A 184 12.68 23.46 81.19
N THR A 185 12.87 24.23 80.11
CA THR A 185 11.83 25.11 79.54
C THR A 185 12.00 25.38 78.04
N GLU A 186 10.88 25.24 77.34
CA GLU A 186 10.45 25.96 76.12
C GLU A 186 11.34 26.07 74.87
N GLN A 187 10.86 25.42 73.81
CA GLN A 187 11.31 25.56 72.43
C GLN A 187 10.52 26.69 71.74
N VAL A 188 11.16 27.83 71.49
CA VAL A 188 10.61 28.93 70.69
C VAL A 188 11.46 29.14 69.44
N THR A 189 10.87 28.86 68.27
CA THR A 189 11.46 29.14 66.95
C THR A 189 11.04 30.54 66.47
N PRO A 190 11.98 31.39 66.02
CA PRO A 190 11.66 32.54 65.19
C PRO A 190 11.89 32.23 63.69
N THR A 191 10.81 32.26 62.92
CA THR A 191 10.79 32.74 61.51
C THR A 191 11.08 34.26 61.48
N PRO A 192 11.40 34.92 60.34
CA PRO A 192 10.58 34.98 59.11
C PRO A 192 11.46 34.88 57.83
N GLU A 193 11.09 35.25 56.59
CA GLU A 193 9.89 35.91 56.02
C GLU A 193 9.72 35.57 54.51
N ALA A 194 8.76 36.25 53.86
CA ALA A 194 8.58 36.50 52.42
C ALA A 194 8.06 35.36 51.51
N SER A 195 7.09 35.60 50.62
CA SER A 195 5.99 36.59 50.60
C SER A 195 4.96 36.20 49.51
N ASP A 196 3.73 36.69 49.67
CA ASP A 196 2.67 36.85 48.67
C ASP A 196 2.07 35.63 47.90
N SER A 197 0.81 35.38 48.25
CA SER A 197 -0.28 34.86 47.40
C SER A 197 -0.91 36.03 46.60
N PRO A 198 -2.09 35.95 45.91
CA PRO A 198 -3.04 34.84 45.66
C PRO A 198 -3.39 34.73 44.14
N GLN A 199 -4.51 34.23 43.60
CA GLN A 199 -5.77 33.55 44.01
C GLN A 199 -6.25 32.75 42.75
N VAL A 200 -7.00 31.64 42.77
CA VAL A 200 -8.47 31.41 42.96
C VAL A 200 -8.73 29.91 42.62
N ALA A 201 -9.82 29.20 42.97
CA ALA A 201 -10.85 29.31 44.00
C ALA A 201 -11.51 27.92 44.18
N SER A 202 -12.30 27.73 45.24
CA SER A 202 -12.86 26.43 45.68
C SER A 202 -14.21 26.04 45.04
N ALA A 203 -14.59 24.78 45.28
CA ALA A 203 -15.77 24.04 44.82
C ALA A 203 -17.17 24.63 45.17
N GLY A 204 -18.21 24.11 44.50
CA GLY A 204 -19.63 24.30 44.86
C GLY A 204 -20.61 23.51 43.96
N GLU A 205 -21.54 22.78 44.57
CA GLU A 205 -22.43 21.72 44.04
C GLU A 205 -23.45 22.07 42.91
N GLY A 206 -24.05 21.05 42.26
CA GLY A 206 -25.21 21.25 41.35
C GLY A 206 -25.76 20.07 40.52
N THR A 207 -26.39 19.06 41.16
CA THR A 207 -27.50 18.20 40.64
C THR A 207 -27.43 17.44 39.27
N SER A 208 -27.38 16.09 39.37
CA SER A 208 -28.06 14.95 38.68
C SER A 208 -29.02 15.16 37.47
N PRO A 209 -29.34 14.13 36.61
CA PRO A 209 -29.40 12.69 36.94
C PRO A 209 -29.09 11.58 35.88
N THR A 210 -28.88 10.35 36.40
CA THR A 210 -29.24 8.99 35.85
C THR A 210 -28.52 8.39 34.61
N PRO A 211 -28.46 7.03 34.48
CA PRO A 211 -28.39 5.99 35.53
C PRO A 211 -27.36 4.85 35.26
N GLN A 212 -26.72 4.33 36.31
CA GLN A 212 -26.10 2.99 36.33
C GLN A 212 -27.13 1.90 36.72
N PRO A 213 -27.15 0.74 36.06
CA PRO A 213 -27.68 -0.50 36.63
C PRO A 213 -26.69 -1.10 37.64
N LYS A 214 -27.22 -1.65 38.74
CA LYS A 214 -26.44 -2.20 39.86
C LYS A 214 -25.86 -3.58 39.55
N SER A 215 -24.74 -3.89 40.20
CA SER A 215 -24.22 -5.25 40.35
C SER A 215 -25.11 -6.10 41.28
N LYS A 216 -25.24 -7.39 40.94
CA LYS A 216 -25.57 -8.48 41.85
C LYS A 216 -24.58 -9.62 41.60
N LYS A 217 -24.12 -10.26 42.68
CA LYS A 217 -23.47 -11.57 42.62
C LYS A 217 -24.51 -12.63 42.28
N ASP A 218 -24.08 -13.68 41.60
CA ASP A 218 -24.38 -15.09 41.91
C ASP A 218 -23.33 -15.98 41.19
N ASP A 219 -23.28 -17.26 41.55
CA ASP A 219 -22.09 -18.12 41.45
C ASP A 219 -21.74 -18.72 40.06
N THR A 220 -20.58 -19.37 40.03
CA THR A 220 -20.08 -20.42 39.10
C THR A 220 -19.05 -19.96 38.06
N PRO A 221 -17.83 -20.55 38.02
CA PRO A 221 -16.88 -20.29 36.93
C PRO A 221 -17.32 -21.02 35.65
N SER A 222 -17.58 -20.27 34.58
CA SER A 222 -17.69 -20.87 33.23
C SER A 222 -16.31 -21.23 32.68
N PRO A 223 -16.18 -22.36 31.95
CA PRO A 223 -14.90 -22.80 31.43
C PRO A 223 -14.36 -21.83 30.37
N THR A 224 -13.03 -21.74 30.26
CA THR A 224 -12.36 -21.05 29.16
C THR A 224 -12.86 -21.55 27.81
N PRO A 225 -13.17 -20.68 26.84
CA PRO A 225 -13.51 -21.13 25.49
C PRO A 225 -12.31 -21.90 24.94
N GLN A 226 -12.52 -23.20 24.70
CA GLN A 226 -11.52 -24.03 24.06
C GLN A 226 -11.40 -23.58 22.60
N VAL A 227 -10.18 -23.41 22.11
CA VAL A 227 -9.96 -23.06 20.71
C VAL A 227 -10.39 -24.26 19.87
N ASP A 228 -11.49 -24.12 19.14
CA ASP A 228 -12.00 -25.18 18.27
C ASP A 228 -10.96 -25.48 17.19
N THR A 229 -10.26 -26.62 17.34
CA THR A 229 -9.19 -27.05 16.44
C THR A 229 -9.67 -27.21 15.00
N ALA A 230 -10.97 -27.52 14.81
CA ALA A 230 -11.62 -27.57 13.51
C ALA A 230 -11.66 -26.21 12.77
N GLU A 231 -11.74 -25.08 13.48
CA GLU A 231 -11.68 -23.76 12.86
C GLU A 231 -10.23 -23.42 12.46
N LEU A 232 -9.25 -23.81 13.28
CA LEU A 232 -7.83 -23.67 12.98
C LEU A 232 -7.42 -24.51 11.76
N GLU A 233 -7.84 -25.77 11.67
CA GLU A 233 -7.63 -26.65 10.51
C GLU A 233 -8.26 -26.07 9.23
N LYS A 234 -9.47 -25.52 9.32
CA LYS A 234 -10.16 -24.88 8.21
C LYS A 234 -9.47 -23.60 7.74
N MET A 235 -8.89 -22.84 8.66
CA MET A 235 -8.10 -21.64 8.36
C MET A 235 -6.74 -22.00 7.75
N LEU A 236 -6.08 -23.05 8.24
CA LEU A 236 -4.85 -23.61 7.67
C LEU A 236 -5.06 -24.14 6.25
N ALA A 237 -6.12 -24.90 6.01
CA ALA A 237 -6.47 -25.39 4.67
C ALA A 237 -6.68 -24.23 3.67
N ARG A 238 -7.38 -23.17 4.09
CA ARG A 238 -7.60 -21.97 3.27
C ARG A 238 -6.33 -21.14 3.04
N ALA A 239 -5.41 -21.12 4.01
CA ALA A 239 -4.12 -20.47 3.86
C ALA A 239 -3.20 -21.21 2.89
N ASN A 240 -3.20 -22.56 2.93
CA ASN A 240 -2.48 -23.39 1.96
C ASN A 240 -3.04 -23.19 0.55
N GLU A 241 -4.37 -23.25 0.36
CA GLU A 241 -5.00 -23.05 -0.95
C GLU A 241 -4.69 -21.67 -1.57
N TYR A 242 -4.63 -20.61 -0.74
CA TYR A 242 -4.20 -19.28 -1.19
C TYR A 242 -2.71 -19.23 -1.57
N THR A 243 -1.86 -19.90 -0.80
CA THR A 243 -0.42 -19.97 -1.01
C THR A 243 -0.08 -20.76 -2.29
N ASP A 244 -0.68 -21.93 -2.47
CA ASP A 244 -0.56 -22.77 -3.67
C ASP A 244 -1.13 -22.06 -4.92
N GLY A 245 -2.23 -21.32 -4.75
CA GLY A 245 -2.81 -20.47 -5.79
C GLY A 245 -1.87 -19.32 -6.22
N ALA A 246 -1.16 -18.71 -5.28
CA ALA A 246 -0.17 -17.66 -5.56
C ALA A 246 1.10 -18.24 -6.21
N ILE A 247 1.66 -19.32 -5.66
CA ILE A 247 2.86 -19.99 -6.17
C ILE A 247 2.64 -20.50 -7.59
N SER A 248 1.53 -21.21 -7.85
CA SER A 248 1.26 -21.74 -9.20
C SER A 248 1.01 -20.63 -10.24
N ASN A 249 0.55 -19.44 -9.83
CA ASN A 249 0.49 -18.27 -10.70
C ASN A 249 1.86 -17.66 -11.00
N PHE A 250 2.80 -17.76 -10.06
CA PHE A 250 4.19 -17.33 -10.25
C PHE A 250 4.94 -18.30 -11.17
N GLU A 251 4.86 -19.61 -10.93
CA GLU A 251 5.43 -20.66 -11.80
C GLU A 251 4.96 -20.53 -13.26
N ARG A 252 3.63 -20.42 -13.49
CA ARG A 252 3.06 -20.19 -14.83
C ARG A 252 3.51 -18.89 -15.49
N ARG A 253 4.01 -17.91 -14.73
CA ARG A 253 4.59 -16.67 -15.27
C ARG A 253 6.07 -16.85 -15.58
N LEU A 254 6.83 -17.53 -14.72
CA LEU A 254 8.24 -17.90 -14.98
C LEU A 254 8.35 -18.78 -16.23
N ASP A 255 7.58 -19.86 -16.35
CA ASP A 255 7.57 -20.73 -17.55
C ASP A 255 7.33 -19.94 -18.85
N LYS A 256 6.47 -18.91 -18.79
CA LYS A 256 6.18 -18.03 -19.92
C LYS A 256 7.30 -17.03 -20.18
N MET A 257 7.98 -16.55 -19.13
CA MET A 257 9.16 -15.70 -19.26
C MET A 257 10.32 -16.48 -19.87
N ASP A 258 10.62 -17.67 -19.39
CA ASP A 258 11.73 -18.51 -19.88
C ASP A 258 11.50 -18.92 -21.34
N LYS A 259 10.28 -19.34 -21.69
CA LYS A 259 9.92 -19.59 -23.11
C LYS A 259 10.04 -18.33 -23.97
N ARG A 260 9.68 -17.14 -23.49
CA ARG A 260 9.90 -15.88 -24.22
C ARG A 260 11.39 -15.55 -24.33
N PHE A 261 12.18 -15.79 -23.29
CA PHE A 261 13.61 -15.55 -23.27
C PHE A 261 14.33 -16.44 -24.29
N ASN A 262 14.04 -17.75 -24.31
CA ASN A 262 14.64 -18.70 -25.25
C ASN A 262 14.27 -18.36 -26.70
N ARG A 263 13.02 -17.92 -26.95
CA ARG A 263 12.59 -17.41 -28.27
C ARG A 263 13.32 -16.13 -28.68
N MET A 264 13.48 -15.17 -27.76
CA MET A 264 14.26 -13.95 -28.00
C MET A 264 15.74 -14.25 -28.23
N ALA A 265 16.33 -15.19 -27.50
CA ALA A 265 17.71 -15.62 -27.68
C ALA A 265 17.92 -16.26 -29.06
N ALA A 266 17.04 -17.19 -29.46
CA ALA A 266 17.07 -17.80 -30.79
C ALA A 266 16.90 -16.74 -31.91
N MET A 267 15.95 -15.81 -31.79
CA MET A 267 15.77 -14.71 -32.75
C MET A 267 17.00 -13.81 -32.85
N SER A 268 17.55 -13.41 -31.70
CA SER A 268 18.75 -12.56 -31.62
C SER A 268 19.94 -13.25 -32.29
N SER A 269 20.18 -14.54 -32.01
CA SER A 269 21.22 -15.33 -32.68
C SER A 269 20.99 -15.41 -34.19
N ALA A 270 19.75 -15.61 -34.65
CA ALA A 270 19.41 -15.62 -36.07
C ALA A 270 19.69 -14.27 -36.75
N GLN A 271 19.28 -13.17 -36.11
CA GLN A 271 19.51 -11.79 -36.59
C GLN A 271 21.00 -11.41 -36.59
N THR A 272 21.77 -11.82 -35.58
CA THR A 272 23.22 -11.64 -35.55
C THR A 272 23.91 -12.44 -36.65
N ALA A 273 23.54 -13.71 -36.86
CA ALA A 273 24.09 -14.53 -37.95
C ALA A 273 23.83 -13.88 -39.33
N MET A 274 22.63 -13.30 -39.55
CA MET A 274 22.36 -12.50 -40.75
C MET A 274 23.27 -11.28 -40.87
N ALA A 275 23.31 -10.47 -39.81
CA ALA A 275 24.04 -9.22 -39.81
C ALA A 275 25.52 -9.47 -40.15
N MET A 276 26.12 -10.49 -39.53
CA MET A 276 27.50 -10.92 -39.79
C MET A 276 27.70 -11.40 -41.24
N ASN A 277 26.78 -12.18 -41.82
CA ASN A 277 26.89 -12.62 -43.22
C ASN A 277 26.73 -11.46 -44.22
N THR A 278 25.94 -10.42 -43.87
CA THR A 278 25.82 -9.21 -44.70
C THR A 278 26.92 -8.16 -44.45
N ALA A 279 27.65 -8.25 -43.33
CA ALA A 279 28.74 -7.36 -42.99
C ALA A 279 30.01 -7.74 -43.78
N GLY A 280 30.50 -6.80 -44.61
CA GLY A 280 31.71 -6.98 -45.43
C GLY A 280 31.49 -7.09 -46.94
N LEU A 281 30.31 -7.51 -47.40
CA LEU A 281 29.97 -7.56 -48.84
C LEU A 281 29.93 -6.16 -49.45
N ALA A 282 30.88 -5.75 -50.30
CA ALA A 282 30.96 -4.38 -50.84
C ALA A 282 29.91 -4.03 -51.93
N THR A 283 28.63 -4.38 -51.71
CA THR A 283 27.51 -4.14 -52.63
C THR A 283 26.51 -3.12 -52.08
N TYR A 284 25.83 -2.42 -53.00
CA TYR A 284 24.78 -1.44 -52.69
C TYR A 284 23.54 -2.06 -52.05
N ASN A 285 23.19 -3.28 -52.46
CA ASN A 285 22.05 -4.04 -51.96
C ASN A 285 22.56 -5.35 -51.35
N ARG A 286 22.08 -5.69 -50.16
CA ARG A 286 22.43 -6.91 -49.43
C ARG A 286 21.15 -7.57 -48.94
N LEU A 287 21.07 -8.88 -49.08
CA LEU A 287 20.02 -9.71 -48.50
C LEU A 287 20.68 -10.74 -47.60
N GLY A 288 20.20 -10.83 -46.37
CA GLY A 288 20.63 -11.82 -45.38
C GLY A 288 19.47 -12.76 -45.06
N ALA A 289 19.82 -14.01 -44.80
CA ALA A 289 18.99 -14.99 -44.13
C ALA A 289 19.85 -15.68 -43.07
N GLY A 290 19.26 -16.05 -41.95
CA GLY A 290 20.00 -16.58 -40.80
C GLY A 290 19.09 -17.39 -39.90
N VAL A 291 19.68 -18.34 -39.19
CA VAL A 291 18.97 -19.23 -38.26
C VAL A 291 19.65 -19.23 -36.91
N GLY A 292 18.87 -19.38 -35.85
CA GLY A 292 19.33 -19.38 -34.47
C GLY A 292 18.55 -20.39 -33.66
N TYR A 293 19.18 -20.90 -32.60
CA TYR A 293 18.63 -21.93 -31.73
C TYR A 293 19.00 -21.63 -30.28
N ALA A 294 18.05 -21.77 -29.38
CA ALA A 294 18.26 -21.66 -27.94
C ALA A 294 17.29 -22.60 -27.21
N GLU A 295 17.84 -23.56 -26.46
CA GLU A 295 17.10 -24.41 -25.52
C GLU A 295 15.74 -24.97 -26.02
N GLY A 296 15.74 -25.53 -27.24
CA GLY A 296 14.55 -26.15 -27.85
C GLY A 296 13.75 -25.26 -28.79
N GLU A 297 13.96 -23.94 -28.76
CA GLU A 297 13.33 -22.98 -29.67
C GLU A 297 14.25 -22.67 -30.85
N SER A 298 13.68 -22.62 -32.05
CA SER A 298 14.39 -22.26 -33.27
C SER A 298 13.77 -21.03 -33.93
N ALA A 299 14.64 -20.16 -34.43
CA ALA A 299 14.25 -18.94 -35.13
C ALA A 299 14.94 -18.83 -36.48
N MET A 300 14.23 -18.23 -37.43
CA MET A 300 14.77 -17.79 -38.71
C MET A 300 14.59 -16.29 -38.83
N ALA A 301 15.60 -15.61 -39.36
CA ALA A 301 15.57 -14.21 -39.69
C ALA A 301 15.79 -14.01 -41.19
N VAL A 302 15.20 -12.94 -41.72
CA VAL A 302 15.44 -12.42 -43.07
C VAL A 302 15.62 -10.90 -43.02
N GLY A 303 16.52 -10.35 -43.83
CA GLY A 303 16.83 -8.92 -43.78
C GLY A 303 17.39 -8.37 -45.08
N TYR A 304 17.14 -7.09 -45.30
CA TYR A 304 17.63 -6.30 -46.42
C TYR A 304 18.41 -5.09 -45.90
N GLN A 305 19.57 -4.83 -46.48
CA GLN A 305 20.38 -3.65 -46.19
C GLN A 305 20.76 -2.96 -47.49
N ARG A 306 20.64 -1.63 -47.49
CA ARG A 306 21.00 -0.76 -48.60
C ARG A 306 22.06 0.24 -48.18
N VAL A 307 23.14 0.31 -48.96
CA VAL A 307 24.11 1.40 -48.90
C VAL A 307 23.53 2.59 -49.65
N LEU A 308 23.51 3.76 -49.02
CA LEU A 308 22.86 4.96 -49.55
C LEU A 308 23.81 5.84 -50.39
N ASN A 309 25.12 5.77 -50.11
CA ASN A 309 26.15 6.59 -50.77
C ASN A 309 27.28 5.71 -51.35
N GLU A 310 27.90 6.15 -52.44
CA GLU A 310 28.98 5.41 -53.14
C GLU A 310 30.19 5.09 -52.24
N LYS A 311 30.46 5.93 -51.24
CA LYS A 311 31.56 5.76 -50.27
C LYS A 311 31.27 4.75 -49.15
N GLY A 312 30.11 4.10 -49.12
CA GLY A 312 29.75 3.18 -48.04
C GLY A 312 29.35 3.83 -46.70
N SER A 313 29.50 5.14 -46.56
CA SER A 313 29.40 5.91 -45.31
C SER A 313 28.00 6.02 -44.70
N ALA A 314 26.95 5.64 -45.43
CA ALA A 314 25.58 5.64 -44.95
C ALA A 314 24.86 4.37 -45.37
N THR A 315 24.18 3.71 -44.42
CA THR A 315 23.45 2.46 -44.64
C THR A 315 22.09 2.48 -43.96
N PHE A 316 21.10 1.89 -44.62
CA PHE A 316 19.78 1.61 -44.08
C PHE A 316 19.58 0.09 -44.02
N SER A 317 19.02 -0.44 -42.93
CA SER A 317 18.68 -1.86 -42.80
C SER A 317 17.26 -2.06 -42.31
N LEU A 318 16.63 -3.12 -42.82
CA LEU A 318 15.35 -3.64 -42.39
C LEU A 318 15.49 -5.15 -42.20
N ASN A 319 15.09 -5.67 -41.04
CA ASN A 319 15.12 -7.09 -40.75
C ASN A 319 13.83 -7.53 -40.04
N GLY A 320 13.53 -8.82 -40.12
CA GLY A 320 12.51 -9.46 -39.31
C GLY A 320 12.90 -10.90 -38.98
N ALA A 321 12.44 -11.39 -37.84
CA ALA A 321 12.68 -12.76 -37.38
C ALA A 321 11.38 -13.41 -36.90
N PHE A 322 11.34 -14.73 -36.97
CA PHE A 322 10.19 -15.55 -36.59
C PHE A 322 10.64 -16.88 -36.01
N THR A 323 9.93 -17.39 -34.99
CA THR A 323 10.20 -18.69 -34.37
C THR A 323 9.27 -19.78 -34.89
N ASN A 324 9.66 -21.05 -34.73
CA ASN A 324 8.79 -22.21 -34.97
C ASN A 324 7.51 -22.19 -34.09
N SER A 325 7.59 -21.58 -32.91
CA SER A 325 6.50 -21.29 -31.98
C SER A 325 5.62 -20.09 -32.35
N GLY A 326 5.89 -19.40 -33.47
CA GLY A 326 5.01 -18.39 -34.07
C GLY A 326 5.18 -16.95 -33.59
N GLU A 327 6.14 -16.65 -32.72
CA GLU A 327 6.50 -15.25 -32.41
C GLU A 327 7.18 -14.60 -33.61
N ARG A 328 7.06 -13.27 -33.72
CA ARG A 328 7.60 -12.47 -34.83
C ARG A 328 8.17 -11.15 -34.31
N SER A 329 9.30 -10.73 -34.85
CA SER A 329 9.93 -9.44 -34.58
C SER A 329 10.33 -8.74 -35.88
N MET A 330 10.46 -7.41 -35.83
CA MET A 330 10.85 -6.57 -36.97
C MET A 330 11.70 -5.41 -36.45
N GLY A 331 12.78 -5.07 -37.14
CA GLY A 331 13.71 -4.02 -36.76
C GLY A 331 14.17 -3.21 -37.97
N VAL A 332 14.28 -1.89 -37.79
CA VAL A 332 14.80 -0.94 -38.78
C VAL A 332 16.00 -0.23 -38.18
N GLY A 333 17.06 -0.03 -38.95
CA GLY A 333 18.28 0.63 -38.51
C GLY A 333 18.85 1.58 -39.57
N VAL A 334 19.59 2.59 -39.12
CA VAL A 334 20.40 3.47 -39.95
C VAL A 334 21.79 3.56 -39.32
N GLY A 335 22.84 3.36 -40.12
CA GLY A 335 24.23 3.49 -39.71
C GLY A 335 24.95 4.53 -40.54
N ILE A 336 25.69 5.42 -39.87
CA ILE A 336 26.53 6.45 -40.49
C ILE A 336 27.97 6.26 -39.98
N GLY A 337 28.94 6.25 -40.88
CA GLY A 337 30.37 6.28 -40.58
C GLY A 337 31.06 7.45 -41.29
N TRP A 338 32.03 8.08 -40.63
CA TRP A 338 32.75 9.26 -41.10
C TRP A 338 34.25 9.09 -40.91
#